data_AF-A0A1B6EAW0-F1
#
_entry.id   AF-A0A1B6EAW0-F1
#
_cell.length_a   1.000
_cell.length_b   1.000
_cell.length_c   1.000
_cell.angle_alpha   90.00
_cell.angle_beta   90.00
_cell.angle_gamma   90.00
#
_symmetry.space_group_name_H-M   'P 1'
#
loop_
_entity.id
_entity.type
_entity.pdbx_description
1 polymer ?
#
loop_
_entity_poly.entity_id
_entity_poly.type
_entity_poly.pdbx_seq_one_letter_code
_entity_poly.pdbx_strand_id
1 'polypeptide(L)'
;MQVLKKLIFFLITFCFQPCFSWDGDELEVFDVVEEVNQNFYTLLDVPQDADQNAIKKAFRKLSLVLHPDKNDAPDAEVKFRQLVSVYDILKDPNKRRCYNDVLQNGLPNWKQAVYYYRRVRKMGVAEMIVILFIIVSIGQYLVGWASYFEKKYTYEEVYSSKTKRLLKKQKKGKADGNLPPEFAVDFYTPSVKDTLPCQIPRLIWFLLVTAPPLTYQWLKDYLEERQLRRQLEAEEQEESEEEPEVPRAPRRRKVGFTVPELKDEPVPSFPSVDRSRWSTTPVPRMTGGLWSDDDLKDLTKFLKKYPVGTLERWEKIGEAMGRPSNEVVIMAHKLSQAIFRDMDGKKINEDNSEEEIVPEVPKKVKTKGVNKSEAENDTANWTSAQQSALESALLRFPKGSAGDRWEKIGNCVPEKTKLQCQMRYKYLANLVKEKREKEDVENNSESSAEGITKKNTRKV
;
A
#
# COMPACT_ATOMS: atom_id res chain seq x y z
N MET A 1 -2.58 10.96 40.32
CA MET A 1 -3.89 11.26 39.67
C MET A 1 -4.14 12.74 39.39
N GLN A 2 -4.00 13.67 40.34
CA GLN A 2 -4.34 15.09 40.11
C GLN A 2 -3.55 15.76 38.96
N VAL A 3 -2.24 15.49 38.85
CA VAL A 3 -1.39 16.00 37.75
C VAL A 3 -1.92 15.52 36.38
N LEU A 4 -2.26 14.23 36.26
CA LEU A 4 -2.82 13.66 35.03
C LEU A 4 -4.16 14.31 34.64
N LYS A 5 -5.05 14.56 35.62
CA LYS A 5 -6.31 15.27 35.37
C LYS A 5 -6.09 16.71 34.89
N LYS A 6 -5.13 17.44 35.48
CA LYS A 6 -4.76 18.80 35.02
C LYS A 6 -4.16 18.78 33.62
N LEU A 7 -3.31 17.81 33.30
CA LEU A 7 -2.65 17.68 31.99
C LEU A 7 -3.67 17.32 30.88
N ILE A 8 -4.61 16.42 31.17
CA ILE A 8 -5.73 16.09 30.26
C ILE A 8 -6.65 17.30 30.06
N PHE A 9 -7.00 18.03 31.13
CA PHE A 9 -7.83 19.25 31.02
C PHE A 9 -7.13 20.31 30.16
N PHE A 10 -5.82 20.53 30.37
CA PHE A 10 -5.02 21.48 29.59
C PHE A 10 -4.96 21.10 28.10
N LEU A 11 -4.77 19.80 27.80
CA LEU A 11 -4.81 19.27 26.43
C LEU A 11 -6.17 19.51 25.76
N ILE A 12 -7.28 19.25 26.46
CA ILE A 12 -8.63 19.51 25.95
C ILE A 12 -8.82 21.00 25.67
N THR A 13 -8.47 21.89 26.62
CA THR A 13 -8.58 23.35 26.42
C THR A 13 -7.67 23.90 25.31
N PHE A 14 -6.53 23.26 25.05
CA PHE A 14 -5.62 23.66 23.97
C PHE A 14 -6.12 23.19 22.59
N CYS A 15 -6.79 22.02 22.53
CA CYS A 15 -7.47 21.57 21.30
C CYS A 15 -8.73 22.37 20.97
N PHE A 16 -9.39 22.99 21.96
CA PHE A 16 -10.52 23.91 21.77
C PHE A 16 -10.08 25.37 21.60
N GLN A 17 -9.07 25.63 20.76
CA GLN A 17 -8.95 26.97 20.18
C GLN A 17 -10.14 27.17 19.22
N PRO A 18 -10.96 28.23 19.38
CA PRO A 18 -12.06 28.47 18.47
C PRO A 18 -11.51 28.81 17.10
N CYS A 19 -11.70 27.90 16.13
CA CYS A 19 -11.63 28.27 14.72
C CYS A 19 -12.74 29.28 14.46
N PHE A 20 -12.39 30.57 14.46
CA PHE A 20 -13.20 31.59 13.82
C PHE A 20 -13.31 31.23 12.34
N SER A 21 -14.46 30.62 12.00
CA SER A 21 -14.98 30.67 10.64
C SER A 21 -15.32 32.12 10.34
N TRP A 22 -15.23 32.50 9.07
CA TRP A 22 -15.94 33.69 8.63
C TRP A 22 -17.44 33.42 8.69
N ASP A 23 -18.18 34.40 9.21
CA ASP A 23 -19.64 34.36 9.26
C ASP A 23 -20.24 34.78 7.91
N GLY A 24 -21.51 34.42 7.67
CA GLY A 24 -22.20 34.75 6.41
C GLY A 24 -22.20 36.26 6.10
N ASP A 25 -22.37 37.08 7.14
CA ASP A 25 -22.31 38.54 7.06
C ASP A 25 -20.96 39.07 6.57
N GLU A 26 -19.85 38.38 6.85
CA GLU A 26 -18.51 38.78 6.40
C GLU A 26 -18.29 38.43 4.93
N LEU A 27 -18.79 37.27 4.49
CA LEU A 27 -18.74 36.82 3.10
C LEU A 27 -19.57 37.75 2.19
N GLU A 28 -20.76 38.17 2.62
CA GLU A 28 -21.57 39.17 1.91
C GLU A 28 -20.82 40.50 1.74
N VAL A 29 -20.10 40.96 2.77
CA VAL A 29 -19.27 42.16 2.66
C VAL A 29 -18.17 41.97 1.62
N PHE A 30 -17.49 40.81 1.61
CA PHE A 30 -16.42 40.56 0.65
C PHE A 30 -16.93 40.46 -0.80
N ASP A 31 -18.10 39.86 -1.03
CA ASP A 31 -18.74 39.79 -2.35
C ASP A 31 -19.07 41.18 -2.90
N VAL A 32 -19.68 42.06 -2.08
CA VAL A 32 -20.05 43.42 -2.54
C VAL A 32 -18.81 44.31 -2.72
N VAL A 33 -17.77 44.14 -1.91
CA VAL A 33 -16.49 44.85 -2.13
C VAL A 33 -15.86 44.46 -3.47
N GLU A 34 -15.94 43.19 -3.86
CA GLU A 34 -15.46 42.70 -5.15
C GLU A 34 -16.34 43.18 -6.33
N GLU A 35 -17.67 43.22 -6.17
CA GLU A 35 -18.61 43.71 -7.20
C GLU A 35 -18.48 45.22 -7.46
N VAL A 36 -18.36 46.02 -6.40
CA VAL A 36 -18.37 47.49 -6.48
C VAL A 36 -16.97 48.05 -6.74
N ASN A 37 -15.93 47.41 -6.18
CA ASN A 37 -14.51 47.75 -6.34
C ASN A 37 -14.18 49.26 -6.18
N GLN A 38 -14.92 49.94 -5.30
CA GLN A 38 -14.77 51.36 -4.95
C GLN A 38 -15.03 51.56 -3.47
N ASN A 39 -14.52 52.66 -2.88
CA ASN A 39 -14.76 52.93 -1.48
C ASN A 39 -16.23 53.36 -1.25
N PHE A 40 -16.96 52.58 -0.46
CA PHE A 40 -18.37 52.76 -0.16
C PHE A 40 -18.69 54.15 0.41
N TYR A 41 -17.79 54.72 1.23
CA TYR A 41 -17.96 56.06 1.78
C TYR A 41 -17.86 57.14 0.70
N THR A 42 -16.96 56.98 -0.27
CA THR A 42 -16.83 57.92 -1.41
C THR A 42 -17.99 57.77 -2.40
N LEU A 43 -18.52 56.56 -2.58
CA LEU A 43 -19.70 56.31 -3.42
C LEU A 43 -20.96 56.97 -2.85
N LEU A 44 -21.12 56.96 -1.52
CA LEU A 44 -22.20 57.63 -0.81
C LEU A 44 -21.97 59.13 -0.55
N ASP A 45 -20.83 59.71 -0.93
CA ASP A 45 -20.49 61.12 -0.67
C ASP A 45 -20.55 61.47 0.85
N VAL A 46 -19.97 60.61 1.69
CA VAL A 46 -19.90 60.76 3.16
C VAL A 46 -18.52 60.46 3.72
N PRO A 47 -18.10 61.09 4.85
CA PRO A 47 -16.85 60.72 5.52
C PRO A 47 -16.93 59.33 6.16
N GLN A 48 -15.78 58.68 6.35
CA GLN A 48 -15.70 57.35 6.99
C GLN A 48 -16.24 57.34 8.42
N ASP A 49 -16.18 58.47 9.13
CA ASP A 49 -16.72 58.67 10.48
C ASP A 49 -18.21 59.05 10.52
N ALA A 50 -18.91 59.01 9.37
CA ALA A 50 -20.32 59.42 9.29
C ALA A 50 -21.23 58.57 10.20
N ASP A 51 -22.16 59.24 10.90
CA ASP A 51 -23.21 58.56 11.66
C ASP A 51 -24.22 57.84 10.73
N GLN A 52 -24.92 56.82 11.25
CA GLN A 52 -25.94 56.07 10.51
C GLN A 52 -27.03 57.00 9.91
N ASN A 53 -27.38 58.09 10.59
CA ASN A 53 -28.34 59.07 10.09
C ASN A 53 -27.82 59.82 8.85
N ALA A 54 -26.52 60.12 8.79
CA ALA A 54 -25.90 60.77 7.65
C ALA A 54 -25.85 59.82 6.44
N ILE A 55 -25.45 58.57 6.65
CA ILE A 55 -25.45 57.50 5.63
C ILE A 55 -26.86 57.32 5.04
N LYS A 56 -27.89 57.23 5.90
CA LYS A 56 -29.30 57.10 5.48
C LYS A 56 -29.82 58.32 4.71
N LYS A 57 -29.36 59.54 5.05
CA LYS A 57 -29.70 60.77 4.32
C LYS A 57 -29.03 60.82 2.95
N ALA A 58 -27.76 60.43 2.88
CA ALA A 58 -26.99 60.38 1.63
C ALA A 58 -27.54 59.32 0.67
N PHE A 59 -27.82 58.11 1.16
CA PHE A 59 -28.51 57.06 0.40
C PHE A 59 -29.80 57.59 -0.24
N ARG A 60 -30.72 58.17 0.55
CA ARG A 60 -31.98 58.74 0.04
C ARG A 60 -31.78 59.80 -1.06
N LYS A 61 -30.74 60.63 -0.96
CA LYS A 61 -30.39 61.64 -1.98
C LYS A 61 -29.95 60.96 -3.29
N LEU A 62 -29.07 59.96 -3.20
CA LEU A 62 -28.54 59.24 -4.35
C LEU A 62 -29.58 58.30 -4.99
N SER A 63 -30.42 57.62 -4.19
CA SER A 63 -31.49 56.74 -4.69
C SER A 63 -32.48 57.49 -5.59
N LEU A 64 -32.74 58.77 -5.33
CA LEU A 64 -33.62 59.60 -6.18
C LEU A 64 -33.00 60.00 -7.52
N VAL A 65 -31.67 60.04 -7.60
CA VAL A 65 -30.90 60.40 -8.81
C VAL A 65 -30.58 59.16 -9.65
N LEU A 66 -30.28 58.04 -8.99
CA LEU A 66 -29.91 56.78 -9.62
C LEU A 66 -31.10 55.82 -9.84
N HIS A 67 -32.33 56.25 -9.55
CA HIS A 67 -33.51 55.41 -9.74
C HIS A 67 -33.70 55.04 -11.23
N PRO A 68 -33.90 53.75 -11.59
CA PRO A 68 -34.01 53.34 -12.99
C PRO A 68 -35.20 53.97 -13.74
N ASP A 69 -36.29 54.30 -13.02
CA ASP A 69 -37.47 55.03 -13.57
C ASP A 69 -37.21 56.53 -13.86
N LYS A 70 -36.06 57.08 -13.42
CA LYS A 70 -35.72 58.52 -13.57
C LYS A 70 -34.41 58.77 -14.32
N ASN A 71 -33.67 57.70 -14.62
CA ASN A 71 -32.35 57.75 -15.22
C ASN A 71 -32.27 56.67 -16.30
N ASP A 72 -32.50 57.06 -17.55
CA ASP A 72 -32.56 56.16 -18.72
C ASP A 72 -31.18 55.59 -19.13
N ALA A 73 -30.13 55.79 -18.32
CA ALA A 73 -28.82 55.22 -18.60
C ALA A 73 -28.85 53.68 -18.50
N PRO A 74 -28.20 52.93 -19.42
CA PRO A 74 -28.24 51.47 -19.42
C PRO A 74 -27.65 50.84 -18.15
N ASP A 75 -26.74 51.56 -17.47
CA ASP A 75 -26.14 51.12 -16.20
C ASP A 75 -26.97 51.48 -14.96
N ALA A 76 -28.11 52.18 -15.10
CA ALA A 76 -28.82 52.75 -13.95
C ALA A 76 -29.30 51.67 -12.97
N GLU A 77 -29.81 50.54 -13.47
CA GLU A 77 -30.22 49.41 -12.63
C GLU A 77 -29.04 48.81 -11.84
N VAL A 78 -27.87 48.65 -12.48
CA VAL A 78 -26.66 48.11 -11.84
C VAL A 78 -26.16 49.07 -10.77
N LYS A 79 -26.05 50.36 -11.08
CA LYS A 79 -25.61 51.40 -10.13
C LYS A 79 -26.58 51.56 -8.97
N PHE A 80 -27.89 51.42 -9.20
CA PHE A 80 -28.90 51.42 -8.14
C PHE A 80 -28.77 50.18 -7.24
N ARG A 81 -28.57 48.99 -7.82
CA ARG A 81 -28.34 47.74 -7.09
C ARG A 81 -27.09 47.83 -6.19
N GLN A 82 -25.99 48.33 -6.75
CA GLN A 82 -24.75 48.61 -6.00
C GLN A 82 -24.95 49.65 -4.89
N LEU A 83 -25.72 50.71 -5.13
CA LEU A 83 -26.05 51.70 -4.09
C LEU A 83 -26.83 51.06 -2.92
N VAL A 84 -27.75 50.14 -3.20
CA VAL A 84 -28.52 49.42 -2.18
C VAL A 84 -27.63 48.48 -1.37
N SER A 85 -26.81 47.65 -2.00
CA SER A 85 -25.92 46.71 -1.30
C SER A 85 -24.88 47.44 -0.43
N VAL A 86 -24.30 48.53 -0.94
CA VAL A 86 -23.40 49.42 -0.19
C VAL A 86 -24.10 50.06 1.03
N TYR A 87 -25.35 50.51 0.87
CA TYR A 87 -26.12 51.06 1.99
C TYR A 87 -26.41 50.00 3.06
N ASP A 88 -26.81 48.78 2.70
CA ASP A 88 -27.09 47.73 3.68
C ASP A 88 -25.84 47.30 4.47
N ILE A 89 -24.66 47.27 3.83
CA ILE A 89 -23.38 47.03 4.54
C ILE A 89 -23.03 48.16 5.52
N LEU A 90 -23.18 49.42 5.13
CA LEU A 90 -22.83 50.55 5.99
C LEU A 90 -23.88 50.86 7.07
N LYS A 91 -25.12 50.41 6.87
CA LYS A 91 -26.22 50.47 7.84
C LYS A 91 -25.95 49.58 9.05
N ASP A 92 -25.55 48.32 8.82
CA ASP A 92 -25.35 47.36 9.90
C ASP A 92 -23.95 47.51 10.53
N PRO A 93 -23.85 47.70 11.87
CA PRO A 93 -22.59 48.06 12.52
C PRO A 93 -21.53 46.95 12.43
N ASN A 94 -21.94 45.69 12.35
CA ASN A 94 -21.03 44.54 12.19
C ASN A 94 -20.46 44.50 10.76
N LYS A 95 -21.32 44.60 9.74
CA LYS A 95 -20.90 44.63 8.32
C LYS A 95 -20.00 45.83 8.02
N ARG A 96 -20.33 47.01 8.57
CA ARG A 96 -19.48 48.21 8.52
C ARG A 96 -18.11 48.03 9.19
N ARG A 97 -18.03 47.30 10.31
CA ARG A 97 -16.74 46.97 10.94
C ARG A 97 -15.90 46.06 10.05
N CYS A 98 -16.50 45.02 9.46
CA CYS A 98 -15.82 44.11 8.55
C CYS A 98 -15.32 44.85 7.30
N TYR A 99 -16.13 45.76 6.74
CA TYR A 99 -15.71 46.62 5.63
C TYR A 99 -14.57 47.58 6.01
N ASN A 100 -14.60 48.15 7.22
CA ASN A 100 -13.49 48.96 7.74
C ASN A 100 -12.21 48.13 7.95
N ASP A 101 -12.30 46.86 8.34
CA ASP A 101 -11.16 45.95 8.43
C ASP A 101 -10.57 45.64 7.05
N VAL A 102 -11.42 45.37 6.05
CA VAL A 102 -11.03 45.21 4.64
C VAL A 102 -10.34 46.45 4.07
N LEU A 103 -10.78 47.66 4.46
CA LEU A 103 -10.11 48.91 4.09
C LEU A 103 -8.69 49.06 4.67
N GLN A 104 -8.41 48.45 5.84
CA GLN A 104 -7.10 48.52 6.50
C GLN A 104 -6.16 47.37 6.10
N ASN A 105 -6.69 46.15 6.07
CA ASN A 105 -5.93 44.91 5.87
C ASN A 105 -5.94 44.43 4.41
N GLY A 106 -6.81 44.99 3.57
CA GLY A 106 -7.08 44.53 2.21
C GLY A 106 -8.11 43.38 2.17
N LEU A 107 -8.68 43.13 0.99
CA LEU A 107 -9.62 42.02 0.80
C LEU A 107 -8.89 40.67 0.96
N PRO A 108 -9.36 39.75 1.85
CA PRO A 108 -8.77 38.42 1.95
C PRO A 108 -9.09 37.59 0.70
N ASN A 109 -8.17 36.73 0.26
CA ASN A 109 -8.38 35.86 -0.93
C ASN A 109 -9.35 34.69 -0.66
N TRP A 110 -10.56 34.97 -0.18
CA TRP A 110 -11.49 33.99 0.38
C TRP A 110 -12.01 32.96 -0.64
N LYS A 111 -12.26 33.36 -1.90
CA LYS A 111 -12.66 32.48 -3.01
C LYS A 111 -11.58 31.53 -3.51
N GLN A 112 -10.30 31.84 -3.31
CA GLN A 112 -9.21 31.07 -3.93
C GLN A 112 -8.91 29.79 -3.12
N ALA A 113 -8.94 28.60 -3.73
CA ALA A 113 -8.49 27.36 -3.06
C ALA A 113 -7.03 27.46 -2.53
N VAL A 114 -6.22 28.31 -3.15
CA VAL A 114 -4.85 28.67 -2.73
C VAL A 114 -4.80 29.32 -1.34
N TYR A 115 -5.89 29.92 -0.84
CA TYR A 115 -5.98 30.47 0.52
C TYR A 115 -5.88 29.38 1.58
N TYR A 116 -6.69 28.33 1.47
CA TYR A 116 -6.60 27.15 2.32
C TYR A 116 -5.21 26.51 2.20
N TYR A 117 -4.68 26.39 0.99
CA TYR A 117 -3.33 25.84 0.76
C TYR A 117 -2.22 26.69 1.42
N ARG A 118 -2.32 28.02 1.39
CA ARG A 118 -1.38 28.95 2.02
C ARG A 118 -1.49 28.94 3.54
N ARG A 119 -2.70 28.75 4.09
CA ARG A 119 -2.94 28.59 5.53
C ARG A 119 -2.40 27.24 6.03
N VAL A 120 -2.69 26.14 5.32
CA VAL A 120 -2.15 24.79 5.64
C VAL A 120 -0.62 24.73 5.50
N ARG A 121 0.01 25.46 4.58
CA ARG A 121 1.48 25.54 4.50
C ARG A 121 2.13 26.14 5.77
N LYS A 122 1.40 26.93 6.57
CA LYS A 122 1.90 27.44 7.85
C LYS A 122 1.80 26.41 8.98
N MET A 123 1.14 25.28 8.77
CA MET A 123 1.07 24.22 9.78
C MET A 123 2.46 23.66 10.03
N GLY A 124 2.88 23.67 11.29
CA GLY A 124 4.18 23.15 11.68
C GLY A 124 4.28 21.64 11.42
N VAL A 125 5.50 21.11 11.31
CA VAL A 125 5.73 19.66 11.19
C VAL A 125 5.03 18.88 12.32
N ALA A 126 4.97 19.45 13.52
CA ALA A 126 4.23 18.89 14.65
C ALA A 126 2.71 18.79 14.40
N GLU A 127 2.08 19.81 13.82
CA GLU A 127 0.63 19.81 13.53
C GLU A 127 0.29 18.78 12.44
N MET A 128 1.13 18.69 11.41
CA MET A 128 0.99 17.65 10.36
C MET A 128 1.15 16.23 10.94
N ILE A 129 2.07 16.04 11.90
CA ILE A 129 2.21 14.76 12.63
C ILE A 129 0.97 14.47 13.47
N VAL A 130 0.39 15.47 14.16
CA VAL A 130 -0.85 15.29 14.94
C VAL A 130 -2.03 14.91 14.04
N ILE A 131 -2.21 15.58 12.91
CA ILE A 131 -3.27 15.27 11.93
C ILE A 131 -3.09 13.85 11.39
N LEU A 132 -1.86 13.48 10.98
CA LEU A 132 -1.57 12.14 10.49
C LEU A 132 -1.79 11.07 11.57
N PHE A 133 -1.42 11.36 12.83
CA PHE A 133 -1.66 10.46 13.97
C PHE A 133 -3.16 10.23 14.24
N ILE A 134 -3.99 11.28 14.12
CA ILE A 134 -5.45 11.17 14.22
C ILE A 134 -5.99 10.27 13.10
N ILE A 135 -5.58 10.51 11.85
CA ILE A 135 -6.00 9.71 10.68
C ILE A 135 -5.62 8.22 10.84
N VAL A 136 -4.38 7.93 11.26
CA VAL A 136 -3.91 6.56 11.52
C VAL A 136 -4.71 5.91 12.66
N SER A 137 -5.01 6.65 13.73
CA SER A 137 -5.80 6.14 14.86
C SER A 137 -7.24 5.78 14.47
N ILE A 138 -7.87 6.60 13.61
CA ILE A 138 -9.18 6.29 13.03
C ILE A 138 -9.10 5.05 12.12
N GLY A 139 -8.08 4.97 11.26
CA GLY A 139 -7.86 3.82 10.39
C GLY A 139 -7.70 2.51 11.17
N GLN A 140 -6.92 2.51 12.26
CA GLN A 140 -6.78 1.36 13.14
C GLN A 140 -8.09 0.93 13.80
N TYR A 141 -8.90 1.88 14.27
CA TYR A 141 -10.22 1.59 14.84
C TYR A 141 -11.13 0.91 13.81
N LEU A 142 -11.15 1.40 12.56
CA LEU A 142 -11.90 0.79 11.46
C LEU A 142 -11.40 -0.62 11.12
N VAL A 143 -10.07 -0.86 11.13
CA VAL A 143 -9.50 -2.21 10.93
C VAL A 143 -9.86 -3.16 12.07
N GLY A 144 -9.88 -2.69 13.32
CA GLY A 144 -10.34 -3.46 14.48
C GLY A 144 -11.81 -3.89 14.33
N TRP A 145 -12.67 -2.98 13.89
CA TRP A 145 -14.07 -3.28 13.56
C TRP A 145 -14.21 -4.24 12.37
N ALA A 146 -13.40 -4.09 11.32
CA ALA A 146 -13.40 -5.03 10.18
C ALA A 146 -13.06 -6.47 10.62
N SER A 147 -12.02 -6.64 11.45
CA SER A 147 -11.64 -7.96 11.99
C SER A 147 -12.72 -8.54 12.93
N TYR A 148 -13.41 -7.70 13.69
CA TYR A 148 -14.55 -8.13 14.50
C TYR A 148 -15.71 -8.64 13.63
N PHE A 149 -16.07 -7.92 12.57
CA PHE A 149 -17.11 -8.36 11.63
C PHE A 149 -16.72 -9.67 10.93
N GLU A 150 -15.49 -9.81 10.44
CA GLU A 150 -14.99 -11.04 9.81
C GLU A 150 -15.09 -12.26 10.75
N LYS A 151 -14.67 -12.11 12.01
CA LYS A 151 -14.80 -13.15 13.04
C LYS A 151 -16.25 -13.50 13.34
N LYS A 152 -17.15 -12.51 13.38
CA LYS A 152 -18.58 -12.73 13.59
C LYS A 152 -19.22 -13.52 12.43
N TYR A 153 -18.97 -13.11 11.19
CA TYR A 153 -19.53 -13.80 10.02
C TYR A 153 -19.03 -15.24 9.88
N THR A 154 -17.73 -15.46 10.05
CA THR A 154 -17.14 -16.81 10.01
C THR A 154 -17.68 -17.70 11.16
N TYR A 155 -17.92 -17.13 12.34
CA TYR A 155 -18.56 -17.86 13.43
C TYR A 155 -20.00 -18.25 13.11
N GLU A 156 -20.82 -17.36 12.56
CA GLU A 156 -22.20 -17.66 12.14
C GLU A 156 -22.25 -18.76 11.06
N GLU A 157 -21.30 -18.77 10.12
CA GLU A 157 -21.20 -19.83 9.10
C GLU A 157 -20.79 -21.19 9.71
N VAL A 158 -19.79 -21.21 10.60
CA VAL A 158 -19.36 -22.44 11.30
C VAL A 158 -20.45 -22.96 12.26
N TYR A 159 -21.16 -22.07 12.95
CA TYR A 159 -22.26 -22.44 13.84
C TYR A 159 -23.48 -22.96 13.08
N SER A 160 -23.90 -22.27 12.02
CA SER A 160 -25.04 -22.69 11.18
C SER A 160 -24.76 -24.00 10.42
N SER A 161 -23.52 -24.25 10.00
CA SER A 161 -23.13 -25.54 9.39
C SER A 161 -23.04 -26.69 10.42
N LYS A 162 -22.54 -26.43 11.64
CA LYS A 162 -22.56 -27.42 12.74
C LYS A 162 -23.98 -27.77 13.19
N THR A 163 -24.85 -26.79 13.42
CA THR A 163 -26.26 -27.00 13.80
C THR A 163 -27.04 -27.76 12.73
N LYS A 164 -26.89 -27.41 11.43
CA LYS A 164 -27.47 -28.19 10.31
C LYS A 164 -27.00 -29.65 10.30
N ARG A 165 -25.72 -29.92 10.61
CA ARG A 165 -25.18 -31.30 10.73
C ARG A 165 -25.76 -32.05 11.94
N LEU A 166 -25.95 -31.38 13.08
CA LEU A 166 -26.57 -31.96 14.28
C LEU A 166 -28.06 -32.29 14.07
N LEU A 167 -28.84 -31.37 13.49
CA LEU A 167 -30.23 -31.60 13.11
C LEU A 167 -30.38 -32.79 12.14
N LYS A 168 -29.44 -32.95 11.19
CA LYS A 168 -29.40 -34.09 10.26
C LYS A 168 -29.04 -35.42 10.95
N LYS A 169 -28.30 -35.40 12.07
CA LYS A 169 -28.04 -36.57 12.92
C LYS A 169 -29.25 -36.93 13.78
N GLN A 170 -29.90 -35.95 14.42
CA GLN A 170 -31.17 -36.16 15.15
C GLN A 170 -32.24 -36.77 14.24
N LYS A 171 -32.47 -36.22 13.04
CA LYS A 171 -33.42 -36.79 12.05
C LYS A 171 -33.07 -38.20 11.56
N LYS A 172 -31.87 -38.72 11.85
CA LYS A 172 -31.45 -40.10 11.58
C LYS A 172 -31.59 -41.06 12.79
N GLY A 173 -32.30 -40.66 13.84
CA GLY A 173 -32.64 -41.55 14.96
C GLY A 173 -31.48 -41.90 15.89
N LYS A 174 -30.37 -41.15 15.84
CA LYS A 174 -29.28 -41.23 16.83
C LYS A 174 -29.12 -39.90 17.53
N ALA A 175 -29.75 -39.75 18.69
CA ALA A 175 -29.50 -38.66 19.61
C ALA A 175 -29.92 -39.04 21.04
N ASP A 176 -28.95 -39.19 21.93
CA ASP A 176 -29.15 -38.74 23.30
C ASP A 176 -29.18 -37.21 23.29
N GLY A 177 -30.17 -36.63 23.96
CA GLY A 177 -30.43 -35.21 23.94
C GLY A 177 -29.45 -34.45 24.82
N ASN A 178 -28.42 -33.86 24.23
CA ASN A 178 -27.77 -32.66 24.75
C ASN A 178 -27.40 -31.74 23.59
N LEU A 179 -28.07 -30.59 23.49
CA LEU A 179 -27.53 -29.47 22.72
C LEU A 179 -26.22 -29.06 23.41
N PRO A 180 -25.13 -28.81 22.66
CA PRO A 180 -23.97 -28.15 23.25
C PRO A 180 -24.44 -26.83 23.86
N PRO A 181 -24.10 -26.51 25.12
CA PRO A 181 -24.43 -25.21 25.68
C PRO A 181 -23.85 -24.14 24.78
N GLU A 182 -24.57 -23.03 24.69
CA GLU A 182 -24.16 -21.83 23.98
C GLU A 182 -22.81 -21.38 24.56
N PHE A 183 -21.72 -21.79 23.92
CA PHE A 183 -20.40 -21.25 24.20
C PHE A 183 -20.47 -19.78 23.80
N ALA A 184 -20.71 -18.94 24.79
CA ALA A 184 -20.50 -17.50 24.72
C ALA A 184 -19.01 -17.29 24.48
N VAL A 185 -18.62 -17.36 23.20
CA VAL A 185 -17.34 -16.86 22.74
C VAL A 185 -17.45 -15.36 22.90
N ASP A 186 -16.87 -14.83 23.99
CA ASP A 186 -16.79 -13.40 24.25
C ASP A 186 -15.93 -12.75 23.15
N PHE A 187 -16.59 -12.38 22.05
CA PHE A 187 -15.97 -11.61 20.98
C PHE A 187 -15.64 -10.23 21.54
N TYR A 188 -14.37 -10.03 21.85
CA TYR A 188 -13.86 -8.75 22.30
C TYR A 188 -14.27 -7.65 21.30
N THR A 189 -15.17 -6.77 21.73
CA THR A 189 -15.62 -5.65 20.93
C THR A 189 -14.50 -4.62 20.88
N PRO A 190 -14.04 -4.19 19.68
CA PRO A 190 -12.91 -3.29 19.55
C PRO A 190 -13.20 -1.96 20.25
N SER A 191 -12.45 -1.68 21.33
CA SER A 191 -12.69 -0.52 22.16
C SER A 191 -11.89 0.68 21.65
N VAL A 192 -12.42 1.89 21.86
CA VAL A 192 -11.64 3.12 21.62
C VAL A 192 -10.37 3.13 22.49
N LYS A 193 -10.36 2.41 23.61
CA LYS A 193 -9.21 2.25 24.52
C LYS A 193 -8.02 1.50 23.90
N ASP A 194 -8.22 0.78 22.79
CA ASP A 194 -7.18 0.01 22.10
C ASP A 194 -6.55 0.78 20.92
N THR A 195 -6.98 2.02 20.70
CA THR A 195 -6.38 2.93 19.72
C THR A 195 -5.09 3.55 20.26
N LEU A 196 -4.15 3.92 19.37
CA LEU A 196 -2.85 4.52 19.75
C LEU A 196 -2.92 5.67 20.78
N PRO A 197 -3.88 6.61 20.74
CA PRO A 197 -4.01 7.68 21.74
C PRO A 197 -4.18 7.19 23.18
N CYS A 198 -4.76 6.00 23.38
CA CYS A 198 -4.92 5.36 24.68
C CYS A 198 -3.85 4.30 24.95
N GLN A 199 -3.39 3.59 23.91
CA GLN A 199 -2.39 2.54 24.01
C GLN A 199 -1.00 3.08 24.32
N ILE A 200 -0.57 4.20 23.70
CA ILE A 200 0.77 4.77 23.88
C ILE A 200 0.99 5.23 25.34
N PRO A 201 0.11 6.03 25.99
CA PRO A 201 0.29 6.40 27.39
C PRO A 201 0.30 5.19 28.33
N ARG A 202 -0.51 4.16 28.05
CA ARG A 202 -0.54 2.91 28.82
C ARG A 202 0.75 2.12 28.67
N LEU A 203 1.32 2.06 27.47
CA LEU A 203 2.59 1.39 27.19
C LEU A 203 3.77 2.15 27.81
N ILE A 204 3.79 3.49 27.73
CA ILE A 204 4.81 4.32 28.38
C ILE A 204 4.76 4.13 29.91
N TRP A 205 3.57 4.15 30.51
CA TRP A 205 3.41 3.86 31.93
C TRP A 205 3.89 2.45 32.29
N PHE A 206 3.54 1.45 31.48
CA PHE A 206 4.00 0.08 31.66
C PHE A 206 5.53 -0.02 31.60
N LEU A 207 6.16 0.61 30.60
CA LEU A 207 7.60 0.55 30.35
C LEU A 207 8.40 1.31 31.42
N LEU A 208 7.86 2.39 31.98
CA LEU A 208 8.54 3.16 33.04
C LEU A 208 8.30 2.62 34.46
N VAL A 209 7.14 2.03 34.75
CA VAL A 209 6.74 1.70 36.14
C VAL A 209 6.72 0.21 36.41
N THR A 210 6.17 -0.61 35.51
CA THR A 210 5.98 -2.05 35.76
C THR A 210 7.01 -2.94 35.06
N ALA A 211 7.55 -2.52 33.92
CA ALA A 211 8.58 -3.29 33.22
C ALA A 211 9.89 -3.40 34.03
N PRO A 212 10.45 -2.33 34.64
CA PRO A 212 11.73 -2.43 35.35
C PRO A 212 11.75 -3.48 36.49
N PRO A 213 10.77 -3.54 37.42
CA PRO A 213 10.76 -4.58 38.45
C PRO A 213 10.50 -5.98 37.89
N LEU A 214 9.66 -6.13 36.85
CA LEU A 214 9.42 -7.42 36.19
C LEU A 214 10.68 -7.94 35.47
N THR A 215 11.41 -7.06 34.76
CA THR A 215 12.67 -7.44 34.11
C THR A 215 13.78 -7.72 35.13
N TYR A 216 13.78 -7.03 36.27
CA TYR A 216 14.73 -7.31 37.36
C TYR A 216 14.46 -8.68 38.00
N GLN A 217 13.20 -9.01 38.30
CA GLN A 217 12.81 -10.33 38.79
C GLN A 217 13.20 -11.43 37.80
N TRP A 218 12.78 -11.29 36.53
CA TRP A 218 13.13 -12.25 35.48
C TRP A 218 14.65 -12.44 35.30
N LEU A 219 15.44 -11.36 35.36
CA LEU A 219 16.90 -11.42 35.26
C LEU A 219 17.52 -12.09 36.50
N LYS A 220 16.96 -11.86 37.69
CA LYS A 220 17.39 -12.51 38.94
C LYS A 220 17.13 -14.02 38.87
N ASP A 221 15.91 -14.43 38.52
CA ASP A 221 15.52 -15.83 38.40
C ASP A 221 16.42 -16.56 37.37
N TYR A 222 16.70 -15.92 36.23
CA TYR A 222 17.61 -16.44 35.20
C TYR A 222 19.07 -16.59 35.70
N LEU A 223 19.56 -15.67 36.53
CA LEU A 223 20.90 -15.75 37.12
C LEU A 223 20.98 -16.85 38.19
N GLU A 224 19.95 -17.01 39.01
CA GLU A 224 19.85 -18.08 40.02
C GLU A 224 19.77 -19.47 39.35
N GLU A 225 18.95 -19.63 38.30
CA GLU A 225 18.89 -20.88 37.53
C GLU A 225 20.26 -21.22 36.89
N ARG A 226 20.99 -20.21 36.40
CA ARG A 226 22.33 -20.39 35.83
C ARG A 226 23.42 -20.69 36.88
N GLN A 227 23.22 -20.29 38.14
CA GLN A 227 24.10 -20.68 39.24
C GLN A 227 23.82 -22.12 39.67
N LEU A 228 22.54 -22.47 39.84
CA LEU A 228 22.10 -23.81 40.24
C LEU A 228 22.55 -24.88 39.23
N ARG A 229 22.43 -24.61 37.92
CA ARG A 229 22.96 -25.51 36.87
C ARG A 229 24.47 -25.80 37.02
N ARG A 230 25.28 -24.79 37.39
CA ARG A 230 26.73 -25.00 37.62
C ARG A 230 27.03 -25.73 38.92
N GLN A 231 26.18 -25.60 39.92
CA GLN A 231 26.29 -26.36 41.17
C GLN A 231 25.99 -27.84 40.89
N LEU A 232 24.90 -28.14 40.18
CA LEU A 232 24.61 -29.51 39.74
C LEU A 232 25.72 -30.09 38.85
N GLU A 233 26.24 -29.34 37.88
CA GLU A 233 27.38 -29.78 37.03
C GLU A 233 28.67 -30.03 37.85
N ALA A 234 28.84 -29.38 39.01
CA ALA A 234 29.97 -29.59 39.91
C ALA A 234 29.72 -30.75 40.88
N GLU A 235 28.52 -30.89 41.42
CA GLU A 235 28.09 -32.02 42.25
C GLU A 235 28.12 -33.33 41.44
N GLU A 236 27.67 -33.34 40.17
CA GLU A 236 27.81 -34.47 39.25
C GLU A 236 29.29 -34.81 38.96
N GLN A 237 30.19 -33.82 38.95
CA GLN A 237 31.63 -34.04 38.78
C GLN A 237 32.26 -34.63 40.04
N GLU A 238 31.99 -34.05 41.22
CA GLU A 238 32.47 -34.56 42.51
C GLU A 238 31.94 -35.98 42.79
N GLU A 239 30.65 -36.25 42.51
CA GLU A 239 30.07 -37.60 42.61
C GLU A 239 30.73 -38.60 41.65
N SER A 240 31.13 -38.15 40.45
CA SER A 240 31.88 -38.98 39.49
C SER A 240 33.36 -39.19 39.84
N GLU A 241 33.94 -38.33 40.68
CA GLU A 241 35.31 -38.48 41.21
C GLU A 241 35.33 -39.30 42.51
N GLU A 242 34.27 -39.28 43.31
CA GLU A 242 34.09 -40.16 44.49
C GLU A 242 33.62 -41.58 44.14
N GLU A 243 33.03 -41.83 42.96
CA GLU A 243 32.68 -43.19 42.54
C GLU A 243 33.95 -44.05 42.37
N PRO A 244 34.14 -45.12 43.15
CA PRO A 244 35.41 -45.85 43.16
C PRO A 244 35.65 -46.55 41.82
N GLU A 245 36.78 -46.26 41.17
CA GLU A 245 37.19 -46.91 39.90
C GLU A 245 37.22 -48.45 40.05
N VAL A 246 36.13 -49.11 39.67
CA VAL A 246 36.11 -50.57 39.57
C VAL A 246 37.01 -50.97 38.39
N PRO A 247 38.12 -51.70 38.60
CA PRO A 247 39.08 -51.98 37.56
C PRO A 247 38.41 -52.77 36.43
N ARG A 248 38.35 -52.16 35.24
CA ARG A 248 37.68 -52.74 34.06
C ARG A 248 38.35 -54.07 33.70
N ALA A 249 37.67 -55.17 34.02
CA ALA A 249 38.15 -56.52 33.72
C ALA A 249 38.53 -56.65 32.23
N PRO A 250 39.64 -57.33 31.90
CA PRO A 250 40.12 -57.43 30.52
C PRO A 250 39.05 -58.05 29.63
N ARG A 251 38.70 -57.36 28.53
CA ARG A 251 37.72 -57.83 27.54
C ARG A 251 38.07 -59.25 27.11
N ARG A 252 37.23 -60.22 27.51
CA ARG A 252 37.32 -61.62 27.04
C ARG A 252 37.28 -61.64 25.51
N ARG A 253 38.42 -61.89 24.89
CA ARG A 253 38.56 -62.10 23.45
C ARG A 253 37.75 -63.35 23.09
N LYS A 254 36.72 -63.23 22.26
CA LYS A 254 35.99 -64.40 21.75
C LYS A 254 36.98 -65.30 21.01
N VAL A 255 37.20 -66.50 21.53
CA VAL A 255 37.94 -67.56 20.84
C VAL A 255 37.02 -68.13 19.75
N GLY A 256 37.49 -68.19 18.51
CA GLY A 256 36.72 -68.80 17.41
C GLY A 256 36.68 -67.97 16.11
N PHE A 257 37.83 -67.74 15.49
CA PHE A 257 37.89 -67.60 14.03
C PHE A 257 39.22 -68.17 13.52
N THR A 258 39.20 -69.43 13.12
CA THR A 258 40.31 -70.08 12.39
C THR A 258 40.19 -69.70 10.93
N VAL A 259 41.20 -69.01 10.39
CA VAL A 259 41.28 -68.70 8.95
C VAL A 259 41.42 -70.02 8.18
N PRO A 260 40.53 -70.32 7.21
CA PRO A 260 40.70 -71.49 6.36
C PRO A 260 41.97 -71.37 5.51
N GLU A 261 42.78 -72.43 5.51
CA GLU A 261 44.03 -72.51 4.77
C GLU A 261 43.75 -72.53 3.25
N LEU A 262 44.39 -71.62 2.52
CA LEU A 262 44.18 -71.46 1.08
C LEU A 262 44.82 -72.64 0.34
N LYS A 263 44.02 -73.44 -0.35
CA LYS A 263 44.52 -74.45 -1.30
C LYS A 263 44.44 -73.88 -2.71
N ASP A 264 45.59 -73.83 -3.37
CA ASP A 264 45.73 -73.36 -4.74
C ASP A 264 45.13 -74.38 -5.72
N GLU A 265 43.89 -74.13 -6.15
CA GLU A 265 43.23 -74.82 -7.26
C GLU A 265 42.83 -73.78 -8.33
N PRO A 266 43.06 -74.04 -9.63
CA PRO A 266 42.91 -73.03 -10.68
C PRO A 266 41.44 -72.65 -10.92
N VAL A 267 41.19 -71.33 -10.96
CA VAL A 267 39.85 -70.74 -11.07
C VAL A 267 39.22 -71.03 -12.44
N PRO A 268 38.01 -71.64 -12.51
CA PRO A 268 37.25 -71.72 -13.75
C PRO A 268 36.73 -70.34 -14.17
N SER A 269 36.83 -70.02 -15.45
CA SER A 269 36.34 -68.76 -16.02
C SER A 269 34.84 -68.56 -15.79
N PHE A 270 34.46 -67.51 -15.06
CA PHE A 270 33.07 -67.09 -14.95
C PHE A 270 32.53 -66.61 -16.32
N PRO A 271 31.29 -66.95 -16.71
CA PRO A 271 30.69 -66.43 -17.92
C PRO A 271 30.50 -64.91 -17.80
N SER A 272 30.84 -64.18 -18.86
CA SER A 272 30.60 -62.74 -18.97
C SER A 272 29.10 -62.44 -18.89
N VAL A 273 28.64 -61.96 -17.74
CA VAL A 273 27.25 -61.52 -17.58
C VAL A 273 27.01 -60.30 -18.48
N ASP A 274 26.08 -60.47 -19.41
CA ASP A 274 25.70 -59.48 -20.40
C ASP A 274 25.26 -58.16 -19.72
N ARG A 275 25.90 -57.06 -20.12
CA ARG A 275 25.66 -55.73 -19.54
C ARG A 275 24.48 -54.99 -20.18
N SER A 276 23.69 -55.67 -21.02
CA SER A 276 22.55 -55.10 -21.77
C SER A 276 21.17 -55.34 -21.13
N ARG A 277 21.02 -54.95 -19.85
CA ARG A 277 19.68 -54.81 -19.23
C ARG A 277 19.51 -53.48 -18.47
N TRP A 278 19.47 -52.39 -19.24
CA TRP A 278 18.66 -51.22 -18.90
C TRP A 278 17.18 -51.65 -18.80
N SER A 279 16.28 -51.08 -17.99
CA SER A 279 16.31 -50.05 -16.94
C SER A 279 15.18 -50.40 -15.92
N THR A 280 14.91 -49.70 -14.80
CA THR A 280 15.38 -48.41 -14.28
C THR A 280 15.54 -48.51 -12.75
N THR A 281 16.57 -47.91 -12.17
CA THR A 281 16.66 -47.60 -10.74
C THR A 281 16.61 -46.08 -10.54
N PRO A 282 15.72 -45.54 -9.68
CA PRO A 282 15.73 -44.12 -9.35
C PRO A 282 17.05 -43.74 -8.68
N VAL A 283 17.66 -42.64 -9.13
CA VAL A 283 18.83 -42.06 -8.47
C VAL A 283 18.46 -41.68 -7.02
N PRO A 284 19.31 -41.95 -6.00
CA PRO A 284 18.99 -41.58 -4.62
C PRO A 284 18.76 -40.07 -4.50
N ARG A 285 17.65 -39.67 -3.89
CA ARG A 285 17.37 -38.25 -3.64
C ARG A 285 18.38 -37.70 -2.64
N MET A 286 19.13 -36.68 -3.03
CA MET A 286 20.10 -36.01 -2.16
C MET A 286 19.37 -35.03 -1.24
N THR A 287 19.07 -35.47 -0.01
CA THR A 287 18.57 -34.62 1.08
C THR A 287 19.73 -34.09 1.92
N GLY A 288 19.73 -32.78 2.22
CA GLY A 288 20.64 -32.18 3.21
C GLY A 288 22.10 -31.95 2.78
N GLY A 289 22.46 -32.12 1.50
CA GLY A 289 23.79 -31.77 0.99
C GLY A 289 23.99 -30.25 0.88
N LEU A 290 25.21 -29.76 1.15
CA LEU A 290 25.58 -28.36 0.85
C LEU A 290 25.25 -28.03 -0.61
N TRP A 291 24.85 -26.79 -0.87
CA TRP A 291 24.56 -26.33 -2.23
C TRP A 291 25.85 -25.81 -2.86
N SER A 292 26.25 -26.43 -3.96
CA SER A 292 27.41 -26.01 -4.75
C SER A 292 27.03 -24.90 -5.73
N ASP A 293 28.03 -24.17 -6.23
CA ASP A 293 27.81 -23.15 -7.27
C ASP A 293 27.25 -23.75 -8.57
N ASP A 294 27.49 -25.04 -8.83
CA ASP A 294 26.92 -25.76 -9.97
C ASP A 294 25.45 -26.13 -9.74
N ASP A 295 25.05 -26.54 -8.52
CA ASP A 295 23.62 -26.70 -8.15
C ASP A 295 22.85 -25.38 -8.36
N LEU A 296 23.47 -24.23 -8.07
CA LEU A 296 22.85 -22.90 -8.22
C LEU A 296 22.72 -22.48 -9.69
N LYS A 297 23.70 -22.82 -10.54
CA LYS A 297 23.61 -22.62 -12.00
C LYS A 297 22.49 -23.46 -12.61
N ASP A 298 22.41 -24.73 -12.25
CA ASP A 298 21.35 -25.62 -12.74
C ASP A 298 19.97 -25.22 -12.21
N LEU A 299 19.84 -24.80 -10.94
CA LEU A 299 18.61 -24.20 -10.42
C LEU A 299 18.16 -23.00 -11.26
N THR A 300 19.08 -22.09 -11.59
CA THR A 300 18.80 -20.90 -12.41
C THR A 300 18.34 -21.29 -13.82
N LYS A 301 18.98 -22.29 -14.42
CA LYS A 301 18.62 -22.87 -15.73
C LYS A 301 17.23 -23.53 -15.71
N PHE A 302 16.91 -24.28 -14.67
CA PHE A 302 15.59 -24.90 -14.52
C PHE A 302 14.48 -23.90 -14.18
N LEU A 303 14.77 -22.83 -13.41
CA LEU A 303 13.84 -21.73 -13.16
C LEU A 303 13.45 -20.98 -14.44
N LYS A 304 14.39 -20.82 -15.40
CA LYS A 304 14.11 -20.30 -16.74
C LYS A 304 13.33 -21.30 -17.61
N LYS A 305 13.65 -22.61 -17.52
CA LYS A 305 12.97 -23.68 -18.27
C LYS A 305 11.50 -23.88 -17.87
N TYR A 306 11.17 -23.69 -16.59
CA TYR A 306 9.81 -23.81 -16.06
C TYR A 306 9.36 -22.46 -15.48
N PRO A 307 8.63 -21.61 -16.24
CA PRO A 307 8.18 -20.31 -15.76
C PRO A 307 7.06 -20.42 -14.71
N VAL A 308 6.81 -19.31 -14.02
CA VAL A 308 5.73 -19.17 -13.02
C VAL A 308 4.38 -19.40 -13.71
N GLY A 309 3.60 -20.36 -13.19
CA GLY A 309 2.32 -20.80 -13.78
C GLY A 309 2.32 -22.25 -14.28
N THR A 310 3.47 -22.91 -14.36
CA THR A 310 3.54 -24.35 -14.63
C THR A 310 3.05 -25.18 -13.42
N LEU A 311 2.08 -26.07 -13.65
CA LEU A 311 1.65 -27.05 -12.65
C LEU A 311 2.82 -27.97 -12.27
N GLU A 312 2.96 -28.23 -10.97
CA GLU A 312 4.03 -29.07 -10.37
C GLU A 312 5.46 -28.58 -10.68
N ARG A 313 5.65 -27.26 -10.91
CA ARG A 313 6.94 -26.62 -11.17
C ARG A 313 8.05 -27.15 -10.27
N TRP A 314 7.82 -27.13 -8.96
CA TRP A 314 8.82 -27.45 -7.95
C TRP A 314 9.15 -28.94 -7.87
N GLU A 315 8.22 -29.81 -8.25
CA GLU A 315 8.45 -31.25 -8.32
C GLU A 315 9.30 -31.60 -9.53
N LYS A 316 9.00 -30.99 -10.69
CA LYS A 316 9.78 -31.13 -11.93
C LYS A 316 11.20 -30.58 -11.81
N ILE A 317 11.40 -29.46 -11.10
CA ILE A 317 12.74 -28.93 -10.81
C ILE A 317 13.47 -29.81 -9.79
N GLY A 318 12.80 -30.26 -8.72
CA GLY A 318 13.40 -31.17 -7.73
C GLY A 318 13.83 -32.50 -8.33
N GLU A 319 12.98 -33.12 -9.14
CA GLU A 319 13.29 -34.34 -9.88
C GLU A 319 14.49 -34.14 -10.84
N ALA A 320 14.53 -33.01 -11.57
CA ALA A 320 15.63 -32.70 -12.48
C ALA A 320 16.98 -32.44 -11.78
N MET A 321 16.96 -31.98 -10.51
CA MET A 321 18.17 -31.77 -9.69
C MET A 321 18.46 -32.90 -8.70
N GLY A 322 17.64 -33.95 -8.64
CA GLY A 322 17.77 -35.03 -7.65
C GLY A 322 17.59 -34.59 -6.18
N ARG A 323 17.07 -33.39 -5.93
CA ARG A 323 16.86 -32.79 -4.58
C ARG A 323 15.36 -32.67 -4.28
N PRO A 324 14.93 -32.68 -3.00
CA PRO A 324 13.50 -32.61 -2.68
C PRO A 324 12.92 -31.23 -2.98
N SER A 325 11.66 -31.18 -3.42
CA SER A 325 11.01 -29.96 -3.93
C SER A 325 10.93 -28.81 -2.91
N ASN A 326 10.88 -29.13 -1.61
CA ASN A 326 10.90 -28.15 -0.52
C ASN A 326 12.25 -27.42 -0.39
N GLU A 327 13.39 -28.12 -0.47
CA GLU A 327 14.72 -27.49 -0.47
C GLU A 327 14.90 -26.57 -1.67
N VAL A 328 14.43 -27.02 -2.84
CA VAL A 328 14.47 -26.26 -4.10
C VAL A 328 13.68 -24.95 -4.02
N VAL A 329 12.48 -24.96 -3.40
CA VAL A 329 11.69 -23.74 -3.17
C VAL A 329 12.45 -22.75 -2.28
N ILE A 330 13.05 -23.24 -1.19
CA ILE A 330 13.79 -22.40 -0.23
C ILE A 330 15.00 -21.74 -0.91
N MET A 331 15.78 -22.48 -1.69
CA MET A 331 16.94 -21.92 -2.39
C MET A 331 16.56 -21.04 -3.58
N ALA A 332 15.48 -21.34 -4.32
CA ALA A 332 14.99 -20.45 -5.38
C ALA A 332 14.55 -19.09 -4.81
N HIS A 333 13.91 -19.08 -3.63
CA HIS A 333 13.55 -17.85 -2.93
C HIS A 333 14.79 -17.08 -2.45
N LYS A 334 15.79 -17.77 -1.87
CA LYS A 334 17.06 -17.16 -1.46
C LYS A 334 17.85 -16.58 -2.63
N LEU A 335 17.91 -17.29 -3.77
CA LEU A 335 18.56 -16.81 -5.00
C LEU A 335 17.86 -15.57 -5.55
N SER A 336 16.53 -15.56 -5.58
CA SER A 336 15.76 -14.36 -5.94
C SER A 336 16.01 -13.20 -4.97
N GLN A 337 16.10 -13.44 -3.67
CA GLN A 337 16.43 -12.41 -2.67
C GLN A 337 17.87 -11.91 -2.77
N ALA A 338 18.82 -12.75 -3.19
CA ALA A 338 20.21 -12.36 -3.43
C ALA A 338 20.34 -11.45 -4.67
N ILE A 339 19.57 -11.71 -5.73
CA ILE A 339 19.48 -10.81 -6.90
C ILE A 339 18.91 -9.42 -6.53
N PHE A 340 18.15 -9.32 -5.43
CA PHE A 340 17.72 -8.03 -4.86
C PHE A 340 18.75 -7.39 -3.87
N ARG A 341 19.96 -7.93 -3.75
CA ARG A 341 21.02 -7.46 -2.84
C ARG A 341 22.42 -7.57 -3.46
N ASP A 342 22.78 -6.57 -4.27
CA ASP A 342 24.19 -6.24 -4.48
C ASP A 342 24.81 -5.55 -3.24
N MET A 343 26.15 -5.60 -3.16
CA MET A 343 26.96 -5.25 -1.99
C MET A 343 26.83 -3.81 -1.48
N ASP A 344 26.23 -2.89 -2.25
CA ASP A 344 26.00 -1.48 -1.87
C ASP A 344 24.52 -1.15 -1.53
N GLY A 345 23.64 -2.16 -1.40
CA GLY A 345 22.33 -2.00 -0.76
C GLY A 345 21.30 -1.13 -1.49
N LYS A 346 21.51 -0.84 -2.78
CA LYS A 346 20.58 -0.03 -3.60
C LYS A 346 19.61 -0.93 -4.36
N LYS A 347 18.31 -0.60 -4.34
CA LYS A 347 17.30 -1.30 -5.15
C LYS A 347 17.54 -1.03 -6.64
N ILE A 348 17.63 -2.10 -7.43
CA ILE A 348 17.56 -2.03 -8.89
C ILE A 348 16.08 -2.02 -9.29
N ASN A 349 15.68 -1.03 -10.09
CA ASN A 349 14.36 -0.99 -10.73
C ASN A 349 14.39 -1.89 -11.99
N GLU A 350 13.24 -2.45 -12.35
CA GLU A 350 13.08 -3.15 -13.63
C GLU A 350 13.15 -2.16 -14.81
N ASP A 351 14.34 -2.01 -15.39
CA ASP A 351 14.51 -1.47 -16.73
C ASP A 351 14.93 -2.62 -17.67
N ASN A 352 14.19 -2.77 -18.77
CA ASN A 352 14.47 -3.76 -19.82
C ASN A 352 15.80 -3.45 -20.51
N SER A 353 16.73 -4.40 -20.50
CA SER A 353 17.78 -4.52 -21.53
C SER A 353 17.65 -5.87 -22.25
N GLU A 354 16.98 -5.84 -23.39
CA GLU A 354 17.13 -6.89 -24.40
C GLU A 354 18.53 -6.72 -25.03
N GLU A 355 19.51 -7.55 -24.64
CA GLU A 355 20.77 -7.65 -25.37
C GLU A 355 20.70 -8.73 -26.45
N GLU A 356 21.10 -8.32 -27.64
CA GLU A 356 21.02 -9.04 -28.91
C GLU A 356 22.13 -10.11 -29.00
N ILE A 357 21.76 -11.39 -29.06
CA ILE A 357 22.71 -12.48 -29.38
C ILE A 357 22.18 -13.32 -30.55
N VAL A 358 22.93 -13.28 -31.64
CA VAL A 358 22.72 -14.01 -32.89
C VAL A 358 22.76 -15.54 -32.64
N PRO A 359 21.72 -16.30 -33.03
CA PRO A 359 21.74 -17.76 -32.95
C PRO A 359 22.32 -18.40 -34.23
N GLU A 360 23.46 -19.08 -34.11
CA GLU A 360 23.91 -20.02 -35.14
C GLU A 360 23.02 -21.27 -35.23
N VAL A 361 22.95 -21.86 -36.42
CA VAL A 361 21.92 -22.83 -36.84
C VAL A 361 22.42 -24.28 -36.78
N PRO A 362 21.59 -25.21 -36.29
CA PRO A 362 21.51 -26.54 -36.92
C PRO A 362 20.09 -27.00 -37.31
N LYS A 363 19.85 -26.97 -38.63
CA LYS A 363 19.19 -28.01 -39.47
C LYS A 363 17.82 -28.61 -39.05
N LYS A 364 16.77 -27.96 -39.59
CA LYS A 364 15.50 -28.49 -40.17
C LYS A 364 15.17 -29.99 -40.05
N VAL A 365 13.91 -30.28 -39.67
CA VAL A 365 13.00 -31.17 -40.44
C VAL A 365 11.65 -30.45 -40.68
N LYS A 366 11.01 -30.74 -41.83
CA LYS A 366 9.73 -30.20 -42.35
C LYS A 366 8.54 -30.41 -41.37
N THR A 367 7.48 -29.61 -41.37
CA THR A 367 6.59 -29.34 -42.52
C THR A 367 5.87 -27.98 -42.57
N LYS A 368 5.61 -27.53 -43.82
CA LYS A 368 4.58 -26.60 -44.31
C LYS A 368 4.54 -25.18 -43.70
N GLY A 369 5.23 -24.25 -44.36
CA GLY A 369 5.14 -22.81 -44.05
C GLY A 369 4.03 -22.08 -44.83
N VAL A 370 3.65 -20.93 -44.28
CA VAL A 370 3.13 -19.73 -44.98
C VAL A 370 4.00 -18.55 -44.48
N ASN A 371 4.11 -17.47 -45.25
CA ASN A 371 5.27 -16.57 -45.25
C ASN A 371 5.39 -15.68 -43.99
N LYS A 372 6.63 -15.53 -43.50
CA LYS A 372 6.99 -14.61 -42.39
C LYS A 372 7.13 -13.14 -42.83
N SER A 373 6.85 -12.82 -44.10
CA SER A 373 6.99 -11.47 -44.68
C SER A 373 5.69 -10.65 -44.73
N GLU A 374 4.57 -11.19 -44.22
CA GLU A 374 3.27 -10.51 -44.23
C GLU A 374 2.85 -9.99 -42.84
N ALA A 375 3.42 -10.53 -41.76
CA ALA A 375 3.03 -10.23 -40.38
C ALA A 375 3.48 -8.84 -39.87
N GLU A 376 4.49 -8.22 -40.48
CA GLU A 376 5.02 -6.91 -40.05
C GLU A 376 4.28 -5.72 -40.70
N ASN A 377 3.56 -5.94 -41.81
CA ASN A 377 2.76 -4.90 -42.49
C ASN A 377 1.35 -4.71 -41.90
N ASP A 378 0.84 -5.67 -41.12
CA ASP A 378 -0.57 -5.70 -40.70
C ASP A 378 -0.89 -4.86 -39.43
N THR A 379 0.14 -4.23 -38.85
CA THR A 379 -0.01 -3.27 -37.73
C THR A 379 -0.34 -1.84 -38.21
N ALA A 380 -0.06 -1.51 -39.48
CA ALA A 380 -0.26 -0.18 -40.05
C ALA A 380 -1.69 0.08 -40.54
N ASN A 381 -2.36 -0.94 -41.10
CA ASN A 381 -3.68 -0.80 -41.72
C ASN A 381 -4.82 -0.92 -40.67
N TRP A 382 -5.07 0.20 -39.98
CA TRP A 382 -6.27 0.46 -39.17
C TRP A 382 -7.14 1.52 -39.85
N THR A 383 -8.36 1.15 -40.26
CA THR A 383 -9.32 2.14 -40.77
C THR A 383 -9.94 2.96 -39.63
N SER A 384 -10.41 4.18 -39.94
CA SER A 384 -11.09 5.05 -38.97
C SER A 384 -12.31 4.36 -38.31
N ALA A 385 -13.04 3.56 -39.09
CA ALA A 385 -14.15 2.75 -38.58
C ALA A 385 -13.71 1.67 -37.58
N GLN A 386 -12.63 0.93 -37.87
CA GLN A 386 -12.06 -0.06 -36.93
C GLN A 386 -11.52 0.58 -35.65
N GLN A 387 -10.91 1.77 -35.77
CA GLN A 387 -10.41 2.53 -34.62
C GLN A 387 -11.58 3.00 -33.71
N SER A 388 -12.66 3.53 -34.29
CA SER A 388 -13.88 3.91 -33.56
C SER A 388 -14.59 2.72 -32.91
N ALA A 389 -14.62 1.57 -33.60
CA ALA A 389 -15.12 0.31 -33.03
C ALA A 389 -14.27 -0.17 -31.82
N LEU A 390 -12.94 -0.04 -31.90
CA LEU A 390 -12.04 -0.38 -30.79
C LEU A 390 -12.23 0.55 -29.58
N GLU A 391 -12.38 1.85 -29.81
CA GLU A 391 -12.57 2.85 -28.75
C GLU A 391 -13.92 2.68 -28.03
N SER A 392 -15.00 2.50 -28.79
CA SER A 392 -16.33 2.20 -28.22
C SER A 392 -16.36 0.86 -27.47
N ALA A 393 -15.66 -0.17 -27.94
CA ALA A 393 -15.51 -1.42 -27.21
C ALA A 393 -14.67 -1.27 -25.91
N LEU A 394 -13.62 -0.45 -25.92
CA LEU A 394 -12.79 -0.16 -24.74
C LEU A 394 -13.56 0.63 -23.67
N LEU A 395 -14.46 1.54 -24.08
CA LEU A 395 -15.39 2.24 -23.19
C LEU A 395 -16.45 1.28 -22.61
N ARG A 396 -17.02 0.40 -23.44
CA ARG A 396 -18.03 -0.59 -23.03
C ARG A 396 -17.47 -1.63 -22.04
N PHE A 397 -16.19 -1.96 -22.13
CA PHE A 397 -15.53 -2.94 -21.27
C PHE A 397 -14.33 -2.30 -20.55
N PRO A 398 -14.51 -1.66 -19.37
CA PRO A 398 -13.42 -1.00 -18.63
C PRO A 398 -12.44 -2.00 -17.98
N LYS A 399 -11.29 -1.49 -17.52
CA LYS A 399 -10.30 -2.26 -16.74
C LYS A 399 -10.95 -2.71 -15.42
N GLY A 400 -11.08 -4.02 -15.22
CA GLY A 400 -11.80 -4.63 -14.09
C GLY A 400 -13.01 -5.48 -14.51
N SER A 401 -13.48 -5.38 -15.75
CA SER A 401 -14.39 -6.39 -16.31
C SER A 401 -13.67 -7.75 -16.47
N ALA A 402 -14.42 -8.84 -16.33
CA ALA A 402 -13.93 -10.22 -16.16
C ALA A 402 -12.91 -10.71 -17.22
N GLY A 403 -12.23 -11.84 -16.93
CA GLY A 403 -11.06 -12.36 -17.66
C GLY A 403 -11.15 -12.37 -19.19
N ASP A 404 -12.34 -12.59 -19.75
CA ASP A 404 -12.60 -12.65 -21.20
C ASP A 404 -12.74 -11.27 -21.88
N ARG A 405 -12.40 -10.18 -21.17
CA ARG A 405 -12.51 -8.78 -21.64
C ARG A 405 -11.99 -8.58 -23.07
N TRP A 406 -10.81 -9.12 -23.38
CA TRP A 406 -10.19 -8.96 -24.70
C TRP A 406 -10.84 -9.78 -25.79
N GLU A 407 -11.53 -10.87 -25.45
CA GLU A 407 -12.29 -11.65 -26.42
C GLU A 407 -13.57 -10.91 -26.81
N LYS A 408 -14.25 -10.30 -25.82
CA LYS A 408 -15.40 -9.42 -26.04
C LYS A 408 -15.04 -8.18 -26.86
N ILE A 409 -13.87 -7.57 -26.62
CA ILE A 409 -13.35 -6.46 -27.43
C ILE A 409 -13.03 -6.92 -28.86
N GLY A 410 -12.35 -8.06 -29.03
CA GLY A 410 -12.05 -8.61 -30.36
C GLY A 410 -13.31 -8.86 -31.19
N ASN A 411 -14.36 -9.41 -30.59
CA ASN A 411 -15.64 -9.67 -31.25
C ASN A 411 -16.41 -8.40 -31.66
N CYS A 412 -16.03 -7.22 -31.17
CA CYS A 412 -16.64 -5.94 -31.55
C CYS A 412 -15.90 -5.20 -32.67
N VAL A 413 -14.68 -5.61 -33.04
CA VAL A 413 -13.89 -4.95 -34.10
C VAL A 413 -13.90 -5.81 -35.36
N PRO A 414 -14.45 -5.33 -36.49
CA PRO A 414 -14.52 -6.13 -37.70
C PRO A 414 -13.12 -6.43 -38.25
N GLU A 415 -12.91 -7.70 -38.64
CA GLU A 415 -11.70 -8.23 -39.31
C GLU A 415 -10.39 -8.15 -38.49
N LYS A 416 -10.43 -7.82 -37.19
CA LYS A 416 -9.23 -7.79 -36.33
C LYS A 416 -9.34 -8.73 -35.14
N THR A 417 -8.24 -9.42 -34.84
CA THR A 417 -8.17 -10.42 -33.77
C THR A 417 -7.94 -9.79 -32.38
N LYS A 418 -8.24 -10.52 -31.30
CA LYS A 418 -7.97 -10.08 -29.92
C LYS A 418 -6.53 -9.62 -29.68
N LEU A 419 -5.55 -10.26 -30.34
CA LEU A 419 -4.13 -9.90 -30.25
C LEU A 419 -3.81 -8.59 -30.97
N GLN A 420 -4.35 -8.37 -32.17
CA GLN A 420 -4.20 -7.10 -32.90
C GLN A 420 -4.82 -5.93 -32.12
N CYS A 421 -6.00 -6.12 -31.51
CA CYS A 421 -6.64 -5.13 -30.64
C CYS A 421 -5.78 -4.80 -29.39
N GLN A 422 -5.15 -5.81 -28.76
CA GLN A 422 -4.22 -5.60 -27.65
C GLN A 422 -2.96 -4.82 -28.07
N MET A 423 -2.36 -5.16 -29.21
CA MET A 423 -1.17 -4.47 -29.72
C MET A 423 -1.47 -3.02 -30.09
N ARG A 424 -2.61 -2.75 -30.74
CA ARG A 424 -3.06 -1.38 -31.04
C ARG A 424 -3.33 -0.58 -29.76
N TYR A 425 -3.95 -1.19 -28.74
CA TYR A 425 -4.13 -0.56 -27.44
C TYR A 425 -2.80 -0.19 -26.76
N LYS A 426 -1.80 -1.08 -26.77
CA LYS A 426 -0.45 -0.79 -26.23
C LYS A 426 0.21 0.37 -26.96
N TYR A 427 0.15 0.39 -28.30
CA TYR A 427 0.68 1.49 -29.11
C TYR A 427 0.05 2.85 -28.75
N LEU A 428 -1.29 2.91 -28.65
CA LEU A 428 -2.01 4.13 -28.27
C LEU A 428 -1.69 4.57 -26.82
N ALA A 429 -1.54 3.62 -25.90
CA ALA A 429 -1.14 3.92 -24.52
C ALA A 429 0.27 4.51 -24.44
N ASN A 430 1.21 4.00 -25.25
CA ASN A 430 2.57 4.54 -25.33
C ASN A 430 2.58 5.96 -25.92
N LEU A 431 1.83 6.22 -26.99
CA LEU A 431 1.71 7.58 -27.56
C LEU A 431 1.12 8.58 -26.56
N VAL A 432 0.13 8.19 -25.75
CA VAL A 432 -0.44 9.04 -24.70
C VAL A 432 0.55 9.29 -23.56
N LYS A 433 1.38 8.28 -23.21
CA LYS A 433 2.46 8.43 -22.22
C LYS A 433 3.52 9.42 -22.71
N GLU A 434 3.99 9.25 -23.96
CA GLU A 434 5.01 10.11 -24.56
C GLU A 434 4.53 11.56 -24.73
N LYS A 435 3.23 11.77 -25.06
CA LYS A 435 2.65 13.12 -25.08
C LYS A 435 2.64 13.78 -23.70
N ARG A 436 2.24 13.05 -22.65
CA ARG A 436 2.28 13.57 -21.27
C ARG A 436 3.69 13.88 -20.81
N GLU A 437 4.66 13.01 -21.13
CA GLU A 437 6.07 13.25 -20.80
C GLU A 437 6.62 14.51 -21.51
N LYS A 438 6.18 14.77 -22.74
CA LYS A 438 6.51 16.02 -23.47
C LYS A 438 5.83 17.24 -22.84
N GLU A 439 4.53 17.16 -22.54
CA GLU A 439 3.78 18.21 -21.84
C GLU A 439 4.41 18.53 -20.46
N ASP A 440 4.81 17.51 -19.68
CA ASP A 440 5.45 17.66 -18.38
C ASP A 440 6.85 18.29 -18.49
N VAL A 441 7.60 18.02 -19.57
CA VAL A 441 8.91 18.66 -19.84
C VAL A 441 8.73 20.12 -20.27
N GLU A 442 7.79 20.41 -21.16
CA GLU A 442 7.47 21.78 -21.60
C GLU A 442 7.04 22.64 -20.40
N ASN A 443 6.07 22.18 -19.59
CA ASN A 443 5.60 22.88 -18.39
C ASN A 443 6.72 23.14 -17.36
N ASN A 444 7.64 22.19 -17.15
CA ASN A 444 8.81 22.38 -16.28
C ASN A 444 9.80 23.40 -16.87
N SER A 445 9.98 23.43 -18.20
CA SER A 445 10.86 24.39 -18.86
C SER A 445 10.35 25.84 -18.74
N GLU A 446 9.05 26.07 -18.92
CA GLU A 446 8.42 27.39 -18.78
C GLU A 446 8.47 27.89 -17.33
N SER A 447 8.21 27.00 -16.36
CA SER A 447 8.34 27.31 -14.93
C SER A 447 9.77 27.76 -14.55
N SER A 448 10.78 27.12 -15.13
CA SER A 448 12.19 27.47 -14.91
C SER A 448 12.55 28.82 -15.55
N ALA A 449 12.02 29.11 -16.76
CA ALA A 449 12.22 30.38 -17.45
C ALA A 449 11.60 31.57 -16.69
N GLU A 450 10.36 31.44 -16.19
CA GLU A 450 9.74 32.46 -15.32
C GLU A 450 10.51 32.69 -14.01
N GLY A 451 11.13 31.65 -13.46
CA GLY A 451 11.96 31.75 -12.25
C GLY A 451 13.23 32.58 -12.44
N ILE A 452 13.75 32.66 -13.67
CA ILE A 452 14.95 33.43 -14.03
C ILE A 452 14.59 34.89 -14.31
N THR A 453 13.51 35.16 -15.05
CA THR A 453 13.07 36.55 -15.34
C THR A 453 12.71 37.31 -14.06
N LYS A 454 12.00 36.67 -13.12
CA LYS A 454 11.65 37.22 -11.79
C LYS A 454 12.85 37.43 -10.85
N LYS A 455 14.03 36.88 -11.16
CA LYS A 455 15.29 37.15 -10.42
C LYS A 455 16.05 38.36 -10.97
N ASN A 456 16.02 38.60 -12.28
CA ASN A 456 16.70 39.76 -12.88
C ASN A 456 15.96 41.08 -12.62
N THR A 457 14.63 41.08 -12.56
CA THR A 457 13.82 42.29 -12.26
C THR A 457 13.85 42.72 -10.79
N ARG A 458 14.56 41.99 -9.92
CA ARG A 458 14.77 42.33 -8.50
C ARG A 458 16.19 42.82 -8.18
N LYS A 459 17.00 43.07 -9.20
CA LYS A 459 18.42 43.46 -9.09
C LYS A 459 18.78 44.76 -9.83
N VAL A 460 17.76 45.49 -10.27
CA VAL A 460 17.80 46.87 -10.79
C VAL A 460 16.82 47.68 -9.95
#